data_AF-A0A7S3DZD6-F1
#
_entry.id   AF-A0A7S3DZD6-F1
#
_cell.length_a   1.000
_cell.length_b   1.000
_cell.length_c   1.000
_cell.angle_alpha   90.00
_cell.angle_beta   90.00
_cell.angle_gamma   90.00
#
_symmetry.space_group_name_H-M   'P 1'
#
loop_
_entity.id
_entity.type
_entity.pdbx_description
1 polymer ?
#
loop_
_entity_poly.entity_id
_entity_poly.type
_entity_poly.pdbx_seq_one_letter_code
_entity_poly.pdbx_strand_id
1 'polypeptide(L)'
;TDLIDEVVQVSSDAAVAMAARLAREEGLLTGISAGAAVEAAVGLARKPENEGKLVVVIIPSFGERYLSTVLFQDIKEECEAMKPNNRIKVTDVAGREVFVPPL
;
A
#
# COMPACT_ATOMS: atom_id res chain seq x y z
N THR A 1 6.68 -2.13 -31.71
CA THR A 1 6.62 -1.54 -30.34
C THR A 1 6.52 -0.03 -30.47
N ASP A 2 5.77 0.44 -31.47
CA ASP A 2 6.07 1.74 -32.08
C ASP A 2 5.35 2.89 -31.37
N LEU A 3 4.58 2.56 -30.33
CA LEU A 3 3.88 3.47 -29.43
C LEU A 3 4.57 3.63 -28.07
N ILE A 4 5.67 2.91 -27.81
CA ILE A 4 6.36 2.89 -26.51
C ILE A 4 7.74 3.50 -26.70
N ASP A 5 7.97 4.68 -26.11
CA ASP A 5 9.27 5.35 -26.15
C ASP A 5 10.30 4.72 -25.19
N GLU A 6 9.86 4.33 -24.00
CA GLU A 6 10.71 3.81 -22.93
C GLU A 6 9.96 2.76 -22.08
N VAL A 7 10.69 1.75 -21.57
CA VAL A 7 10.21 0.85 -20.53
C VAL A 7 11.04 1.08 -19.27
N VAL A 8 10.42 1.63 -18.24
CA VAL A 8 11.07 1.89 -16.94
C VAL A 8 10.93 0.65 -16.04
N GLN A 9 12.06 0.12 -15.58
CA GLN A 9 12.07 -0.95 -14.60
C GLN A 9 11.96 -0.38 -13.18
N VAL A 10 11.01 -0.89 -12.41
CA VAL A 10 10.84 -0.55 -10.98
C VAL A 10 10.94 -1.82 -10.16
N SER A 11 11.75 -1.79 -9.10
CA SER A 11 11.87 -2.93 -8.19
C SER A 11 10.59 -3.11 -7.36
N SER A 12 10.32 -4.34 -6.94
CA SER A 12 9.19 -4.64 -6.05
C SER A 12 9.25 -3.81 -4.77
N ASP A 13 10.44 -3.65 -4.18
CA ASP A 13 10.64 -2.89 -2.94
C ASP A 13 10.29 -1.40 -3.13
N ALA A 14 10.73 -0.80 -4.23
CA ALA A 14 10.41 0.59 -4.55
C ALA A 14 8.90 0.77 -4.81
N ALA A 15 8.27 -0.18 -5.51
CA ALA A 15 6.83 -0.15 -5.76
C ALA A 15 6.01 -0.26 -4.47
N VAL A 16 6.38 -1.17 -3.57
CA VAL A 16 5.73 -1.33 -2.25
C VAL A 16 5.93 -0.07 -1.40
N ALA A 17 7.15 0.46 -1.34
CA ALA A 17 7.46 1.67 -0.59
C ALA A 17 6.66 2.88 -1.11
N MET A 18 6.59 3.07 -2.43
CA MET A 18 5.80 4.15 -3.03
C MET A 18 4.30 3.98 -2.79
N ALA A 19 3.75 2.76 -2.91
CA ALA A 19 2.34 2.51 -2.60
C ALA A 19 2.00 2.83 -1.13
N ALA A 20 2.89 2.51 -0.20
CA ALA A 20 2.72 2.85 1.21
C ALA A 20 2.83 4.38 1.46
N ARG A 21 3.71 5.08 0.72
CA ARG A 21 3.81 6.54 0.76
C ARG A 21 2.57 7.22 0.22
N LEU A 22 2.02 6.77 -0.90
CA LEU A 22 0.76 7.27 -1.47
C LEU A 22 -0.39 7.28 -0.45
N ALA A 23 -0.51 6.21 0.35
CA ALA A 23 -1.52 6.15 1.41
C ALA A 23 -1.26 7.15 2.55
N ARG A 24 0.00 7.33 2.95
CA ARG A 24 0.39 8.18 4.10
C ARG A 24 0.47 9.67 3.77
N GLU A 25 0.97 10.00 2.58
CA GLU A 25 1.28 11.37 2.16
C GLU A 25 0.13 11.99 1.37
N GLU A 26 -0.58 11.20 0.56
CA GLU A 26 -1.61 11.70 -0.37
C GLU A 26 -3.03 11.20 -0.04
N GLY A 27 -3.18 10.31 0.95
CA GLY A 27 -4.47 9.68 1.28
C GLY A 27 -4.98 8.73 0.19
N LEU A 28 -4.11 8.28 -0.71
CA LEU A 28 -4.44 7.38 -1.81
C LEU A 28 -4.09 5.94 -1.45
N LEU A 29 -5.10 5.17 -1.03
CA LEU A 29 -4.93 3.76 -0.72
C LEU A 29 -4.95 2.91 -2.01
N THR A 30 -3.78 2.49 -2.49
CA THR A 30 -3.63 1.83 -3.81
C THR A 30 -2.91 0.49 -3.74
N GLY A 31 -2.92 -0.27 -4.84
CA GLY A 31 -2.13 -1.50 -4.98
C GLY A 31 -0.65 -1.27 -5.34
N ILE A 32 0.13 -2.36 -5.35
CA ILE A 32 1.58 -2.35 -5.63
C ILE A 32 1.88 -1.84 -7.05
N SER A 33 1.07 -2.18 -8.05
CA SER A 33 1.27 -1.72 -9.44
C SER A 33 1.10 -0.21 -9.60
N ALA A 34 0.22 0.40 -8.80
CA ALA A 34 0.08 1.86 -8.75
C ALA A 34 1.34 2.51 -8.15
N GLY A 35 1.89 1.91 -7.09
CA GLY A 35 3.18 2.32 -6.54
C GLY A 35 4.30 2.30 -7.58
N ALA A 36 4.38 1.23 -8.39
CA ALA A 36 5.36 1.14 -9.48
C ALA A 36 5.16 2.24 -10.54
N ALA A 37 3.92 2.48 -10.97
CA ALA A 37 3.61 3.50 -11.98
C ALA A 37 3.95 4.91 -11.48
N VAL A 38 3.65 5.23 -10.22
CA VAL A 38 3.95 6.53 -9.61
C VAL A 38 5.45 6.70 -9.39
N GLU A 39 6.16 5.67 -8.94
CA GLU A 39 7.63 5.70 -8.78
C GLU A 39 8.32 6.03 -10.11
N ALA A 40 7.93 5.34 -11.19
CA ALA A 40 8.43 5.62 -12.53
C ALA A 40 8.09 7.04 -13.00
N ALA A 41 6.85 7.49 -12.77
CA ALA A 41 6.40 8.81 -13.20
C ALA A 41 7.08 9.95 -12.45
N VAL A 42 7.30 9.83 -11.14
CA VAL A 42 8.06 10.80 -10.35
C VAL A 42 9.50 10.86 -10.85
N GLY A 43 10.11 9.71 -11.15
CA GLY A 43 11.44 9.64 -11.78
C GLY A 43 11.48 10.38 -13.12
N LEU A 44 10.49 10.14 -14.00
CA LEU A 44 10.38 10.80 -15.30
C LEU A 44 10.13 12.31 -15.19
N ALA A 45 9.26 12.74 -14.28
CA ALA A 45 8.92 14.14 -14.06
C ALA A 45 10.10 14.97 -13.52
N ARG A 46 11.07 14.32 -12.85
CA ARG A 46 12.28 14.96 -12.35
C ARG A 46 13.36 15.16 -13.42
N LYS A 47 13.23 14.55 -14.60
CA LYS A 47 14.19 14.72 -15.70
C LYS A 47 14.09 16.16 -16.26
N PRO A 48 15.21 16.88 -16.49
CA PRO A 48 15.17 18.28 -16.97
C PRO A 48 14.36 18.47 -18.26
N GLU A 49 14.44 17.53 -19.19
CA GLU A 49 13.70 17.56 -20.45
C GLU A 49 12.17 17.46 -20.28
N ASN A 50 11.69 17.13 -19.09
CA ASN A 50 10.27 17.02 -18.75
C ASN A 50 9.78 18.16 -17.84
N GLU A 51 10.61 19.17 -17.58
CA GLU A 51 10.20 20.35 -16.82
C GLU A 51 8.98 21.03 -17.46
N GLY A 52 7.98 21.36 -16.63
CA GLY A 52 6.73 22.00 -17.06
C GLY A 52 5.76 21.09 -17.84
N LYS A 53 6.10 19.81 -18.09
CA LYS A 53 5.18 18.87 -18.74
C LYS A 53 4.22 18.23 -17.76
N LEU A 54 3.08 17.78 -18.28
CA LEU A 54 2.10 16.99 -17.52
C LEU A 54 2.38 15.50 -17.72
N VAL A 55 2.66 14.78 -16.62
CA VAL A 55 2.78 13.31 -16.61
C VAL A 55 1.49 12.72 -16.05
N VAL A 56 0.91 11.74 -16.76
CA VAL A 56 -0.32 11.05 -16.36
C VAL A 56 -0.01 9.58 -16.07
N VAL A 57 -0.57 9.05 -14.98
CA VAL A 57 -0.43 7.65 -14.57
C VAL A 57 -1.79 7.03 -14.29
N ILE A 58 -1.87 5.71 -14.45
CA ILE A 58 -3.06 4.92 -14.13
C ILE A 58 -2.88 4.31 -12.73
N ILE A 59 -3.90 4.46 -11.89
CA ILE A 59 -4.02 3.76 -10.61
C ILE A 59 -4.96 2.58 -10.83
N PRO A 60 -4.45 1.33 -11.01
CA PRO A 60 -5.26 0.26 -11.58
C PRO A 60 -6.24 -0.38 -10.57
N SER A 61 -5.97 -0.25 -9.28
CA SER A 61 -6.74 -0.91 -8.22
C SER A 61 -6.65 -0.18 -6.88
N PHE A 62 -7.69 -0.36 -6.07
CA PHE A 62 -7.75 0.11 -4.70
C PHE A 62 -6.98 -0.81 -3.74
N GLY A 63 -6.32 -0.24 -2.73
CA GLY A 63 -5.37 -0.94 -1.87
C GLY A 63 -5.98 -1.97 -0.91
N GLU A 64 -7.28 -1.91 -0.61
CA GLU A 64 -7.94 -2.86 0.32
C GLU A 64 -7.78 -4.33 -0.10
N ARG A 65 -7.65 -4.59 -1.41
CA ARG A 65 -7.54 -5.95 -1.95
C ARG A 65 -6.21 -6.61 -1.61
N TYR A 66 -5.26 -5.83 -1.09
CA TYR A 66 -3.89 -6.24 -0.84
C TYR A 66 -3.56 -6.39 0.66
N LEU A 67 -4.55 -6.28 1.56
CA LEU A 67 -4.35 -6.40 3.01
C LEU A 67 -3.66 -7.71 3.45
N SER A 68 -3.78 -8.77 2.66
CA SER A 68 -3.14 -10.07 2.90
C SER A 68 -1.80 -10.26 2.18
N THR A 69 -1.19 -9.19 1.65
CA THR A 69 0.05 -9.23 0.86
C THR A 69 1.18 -8.48 1.56
N VAL A 70 2.38 -8.57 0.98
CA VAL A 70 3.59 -7.85 1.46
C VAL A 70 3.39 -6.35 1.63
N LEU A 71 2.44 -5.72 0.90
CA LEU A 71 2.18 -4.29 1.00
C LEU A 71 1.73 -3.84 2.41
N PHE A 72 1.05 -4.72 3.16
CA PHE A 72 0.52 -4.42 4.49
C PHE A 72 1.11 -5.32 5.58
N GLN A 73 2.18 -6.07 5.29
CA GLN A 73 2.71 -7.07 6.20
C GLN A 73 3.16 -6.46 7.53
N ASP A 74 3.96 -5.38 7.50
CA ASP A 74 4.42 -4.69 8.72
C ASP A 74 3.25 -4.16 9.55
N ILE A 75 2.23 -3.60 8.90
CA ILE A 75 1.03 -3.07 9.56
C ILE A 75 0.22 -4.21 10.19
N LYS A 76 0.12 -5.35 9.50
CA LYS A 76 -0.56 -6.53 10.00
C LYS A 76 0.12 -7.05 11.27
N GLU A 77 1.45 -7.18 11.24
CA GLU A 77 2.24 -7.61 12.40
C GLU A 77 2.11 -6.64 13.57
N GLU A 78 2.13 -5.33 13.30
CA GLU A 78 1.87 -4.30 14.32
C GLU A 78 0.47 -4.48 14.93
N CYS A 79 -0.56 -4.64 14.10
CA CYS A 79 -1.94 -4.85 14.54
C CYS A 79 -2.10 -6.12 15.38
N GLU A 80 -1.45 -7.22 14.99
CA GLU A 80 -1.48 -8.50 15.72
C GLU A 80 -0.77 -8.41 17.08
N ALA A 81 0.26 -7.55 17.19
CA ALA A 81 0.96 -7.29 18.43
C ALA A 81 0.24 -6.28 19.36
N MET A 82 -0.83 -5.61 18.89
CA MET A 82 -1.56 -4.64 19.70
C MET A 82 -2.22 -5.33 20.90
N LYS A 83 -1.93 -4.81 22.10
CA LYS A 83 -2.57 -5.31 23.33
C LYS A 83 -4.08 -5.02 23.29
N PRO A 84 -4.93 -5.97 23.73
CA PRO A 84 -6.35 -5.72 23.86
C PRO A 84 -6.57 -4.53 24.79
N ASN A 85 -7.26 -3.50 24.30
CA ASN A 85 -7.47 -2.27 25.02
C ASN A 85 -8.48 -2.50 26.16
N ASN A 86 -7.98 -2.91 27.34
CA ASN A 86 -8.77 -3.28 28.51
C ASN A 86 -9.81 -4.41 28.29
N ARG A 87 -9.72 -5.14 27.16
CA ARG A 87 -10.68 -6.18 26.77
C ARG A 87 -10.35 -7.49 27.48
N ILE A 88 -11.39 -8.18 27.95
CA ILE A 88 -11.28 -9.45 28.67
C ILE A 88 -11.36 -10.59 27.65
N LYS A 89 -10.49 -11.60 27.79
CA LYS A 89 -10.55 -12.84 27.01
C LYS A 89 -11.71 -13.68 27.54
N VAL A 90 -12.68 -14.00 26.69
CA VAL A 90 -13.82 -14.86 27.00
C VAL A 90 -13.87 -16.03 26.03
N THR A 91 -14.31 -17.19 26.51
CA THR A 91 -14.55 -18.37 25.70
C THR A 91 -16.05 -18.51 25.47
N ASP A 92 -16.47 -18.56 24.21
CA ASP A 92 -17.89 -18.76 23.89
C ASP A 92 -18.32 -20.23 24.09
N VAL A 93 -19.63 -20.48 23.98
CA VAL A 93 -20.20 -21.82 24.12
C VAL A 93 -19.73 -22.84 23.07
N ALA A 94 -19.12 -22.37 21.98
CA ALA A 94 -18.53 -23.18 20.93
C ALA A 94 -17.01 -23.38 21.11
N GLY A 95 -16.43 -22.90 22.23
CA GLY A 95 -15.02 -23.03 22.54
C GLY A 95 -14.11 -22.01 21.84
N ARG A 96 -14.68 -20.98 21.20
CA ARG A 96 -13.90 -19.94 20.52
C ARG A 96 -13.47 -18.87 21.52
N GLU A 97 -12.20 -18.49 21.47
CA GLU A 97 -11.65 -17.41 22.29
C GLU A 97 -11.84 -16.07 21.58
N VAL A 98 -12.50 -15.11 22.25
CA VAL A 98 -12.70 -13.75 21.74
C VAL A 98 -12.41 -12.72 22.82
N PHE A 99 -11.95 -11.53 22.43
CA PHE A 99 -11.75 -10.41 23.36
C PHE A 99 -12.97 -9.48 23.34
N VAL A 100 -13.60 -9.25 24.49
CA VAL A 100 -14.78 -8.36 24.65
C VAL A 100 -14.45 -7.16 25.56
N PRO A 101 -15.12 -6.00 25.41
CA PRO A 101 -14.96 -4.91 26.37
C PRO A 101 -15.22 -5.39 27.81
N PRO A 102 -14.56 -4.81 28.82
CA PRO A 102 -14.87 -5.12 30.21
C PRO A 102 -16.31 -4.65 30.51
N LEU A 103 -17.04 -5.46 31.29
CA LEU A 103 -18.37 -5.11 31.81
C LEU A 103 -18.27 -4.01 32.87
#